data_AF-A0A438WH52-F1
#
_entry.id   AF-A0A438WH52-F1
#
_cell.length_a   1.000
_cell.length_b   1.000
_cell.length_c   1.000
_cell.angle_alpha   90.00
_cell.angle_beta   90.00
_cell.angle_gamma   90.00
#
_symmetry.space_group_name_H-M   'P 1'
#
loop_
_entity.id
_entity.type
_entity.pdbx_description
1 polymer ?
#
loop_
_entity_poly.entity_id
_entity_poly.type
_entity_poly.pdbx_seq_one_letter_code
_entity_poly.pdbx_strand_id
1 'polypeptide(L)'
;MKTLKHLITSKHQIKASRFLGYLMPFDDFEKTLLQLKKEHFKAAHFVTAFRYSLEGKITEGFSDDGEPKGSSGMPMLSVLKRENL
;
A
#
# COMPACT_ATOMS: atom_id res chain seq x y z
N MET A 1 -6.02 13.60 -10.50
CA MET A 1 -5.65 12.32 -9.86
C MET A 1 -6.75 11.33 -10.16
N LYS A 2 -6.41 10.15 -10.68
CA LYS A 2 -7.33 9.02 -10.83
C LYS A 2 -7.58 8.43 -9.44
N THR A 3 -8.71 7.77 -9.24
CA THR A 3 -9.01 7.10 -7.97
C THR A 3 -9.52 5.69 -8.21
N LEU A 4 -9.44 4.88 -7.17
CA LEU A 4 -9.95 3.52 -7.16
C LEU A 4 -11.41 3.52 -6.71
N LYS A 5 -12.20 2.61 -7.29
CA LYS A 5 -13.61 2.41 -6.91
C LYS A 5 -13.83 1.15 -6.06
N HIS A 6 -12.89 0.22 -6.09
CA HIS A 6 -12.98 -1.07 -5.42
C HIS A 6 -11.58 -1.57 -5.06
N LEU A 7 -11.52 -2.53 -4.14
CA LEU A 7 -10.31 -3.24 -3.77
C LEU A 7 -9.82 -4.10 -4.94
N ILE A 8 -8.52 -3.98 -5.24
CA ILE A 8 -7.78 -4.81 -6.17
C ILE A 8 -6.74 -5.58 -5.36
N THR A 9 -6.60 -6.87 -5.63
CA THR A 9 -5.62 -7.73 -4.95
C THR A 9 -4.67 -8.37 -5.94
N SER A 10 -3.45 -8.63 -5.50
CA SER A 10 -2.44 -9.35 -6.28
C SER A 10 -1.61 -10.25 -5.38
N LYS A 11 -0.98 -11.27 -5.97
CA LYS A 11 -0.06 -12.17 -5.28
C LYS A 11 1.17 -12.34 -6.12
N HIS A 12 2.33 -12.26 -5.48
CA HIS A 12 3.62 -12.51 -6.12
C HIS A 12 4.47 -13.39 -5.22
N GLN A 13 5.19 -14.34 -5.80
CA GLN A 13 6.09 -15.21 -5.07
C GLN A 13 7.46 -15.19 -5.75
N ILE A 14 8.49 -14.96 -4.94
CA ILE A 14 9.88 -15.00 -5.36
C ILE A 14 10.69 -15.75 -4.31
N LYS A 15 11.37 -16.82 -4.73
CA LYS A 15 12.05 -17.76 -3.82
C LYS A 15 11.06 -18.26 -2.74
N ALA A 16 11.42 -18.14 -1.47
CA ALA A 16 10.59 -18.50 -0.32
C ALA A 16 9.68 -17.36 0.18
N SER A 17 9.77 -16.16 -0.42
CA SER A 17 8.99 -14.99 0.00
C SER A 17 7.69 -14.88 -0.78
N ARG A 18 6.61 -14.55 -0.07
CA ARG A 18 5.28 -14.30 -0.63
C ARG A 18 4.87 -12.86 -0.36
N PHE A 19 4.44 -12.17 -1.41
CA PHE A 19 3.97 -10.80 -1.36
C PHE A 19 2.49 -10.79 -1.73
N LEU A 20 1.67 -10.19 -0.86
CA LEU A 20 0.24 -10.00 -1.07
C LEU A 20 0.00 -8.50 -1.25
N GLY A 21 -0.41 -8.09 -2.45
CA GLY A 21 -0.71 -6.71 -2.78
C GLY A 21 -2.19 -6.40 -2.57
N TYR A 22 -2.47 -5.28 -1.92
CA TYR A 22 -3.82 -4.76 -1.71
C TYR A 22 -3.84 -3.28 -2.09
N LEU A 23 -4.66 -2.93 -3.08
CA LEU A 23 -4.79 -1.59 -3.63
C LEU A 23 -6.25 -1.18 -3.58
N MET A 24 -6.59 -0.10 -2.87
CA MET A 24 -7.96 0.22 -2.48
C MET A 24 -8.22 1.74 -2.43
N PRO A 25 -9.49 2.18 -2.42
CA PRO A 25 -9.82 3.57 -2.10
C PRO A 25 -9.23 4.01 -0.75
N PHE A 26 -8.78 5.25 -0.65
CA PHE A 26 -8.10 5.73 0.57
C PHE A 26 -8.97 5.63 1.83
N ASP A 27 -10.28 5.85 1.71
CA ASP A 27 -11.22 5.78 2.84
C ASP A 27 -11.30 4.37 3.46
N ASP A 28 -10.96 3.33 2.70
CA ASP A 28 -10.94 1.95 3.17
C ASP A 28 -9.58 1.53 3.76
N PHE A 29 -8.54 2.36 3.61
CA PHE A 29 -7.15 2.01 3.89
C PHE A 29 -6.93 1.54 5.34
N GLU A 30 -7.30 2.35 6.32
CA GLU A 30 -7.05 2.06 7.74
C GLU A 30 -7.80 0.81 8.21
N LYS A 31 -9.08 0.69 7.84
CA LYS A 31 -9.91 -0.47 8.18
C LYS A 31 -9.34 -1.75 7.58
N THR A 32 -8.95 -1.71 6.31
CA THR A 32 -8.41 -2.87 5.60
C THR A 32 -7.05 -3.25 6.15
N LEU A 33 -6.17 -2.29 6.42
CA LEU A 33 -4.86 -2.56 7.04
C LEU A 33 -5.01 -3.25 8.39
N LEU A 34 -5.94 -2.80 9.24
CA LEU A 34 -6.22 -3.42 10.53
C LEU A 34 -6.73 -4.86 10.38
N GLN A 35 -7.61 -5.10 9.41
CA GLN A 35 -8.11 -6.44 9.10
C GLN A 35 -6.99 -7.36 8.60
N LEU A 36 -6.17 -6.88 7.66
CA LEU A 36 -5.05 -7.64 7.11
C LEU A 36 -4.00 -7.99 8.17
N LYS A 37 -3.74 -7.10 9.13
CA LYS A 37 -2.86 -7.39 10.28
C LYS A 37 -3.38 -8.53 11.16
N LYS A 38 -4.71 -8.67 11.28
CA LYS A 38 -5.33 -9.79 12.00
C LYS A 38 -5.28 -11.09 11.18
N GLU A 39 -5.63 -11.02 9.91
CA GLU A 39 -5.67 -12.18 9.01
C GLU A 39 -4.26 -12.76 8.74
N HIS A 40 -3.28 -11.88 8.53
CA HIS A 40 -1.90 -12.24 8.19
C HIS A 40 -0.94 -11.91 9.33
N PHE A 41 -1.32 -12.22 10.57
CA PHE A 41 -0.52 -11.91 11.77
C PHE A 41 0.92 -12.47 11.76
N LYS A 42 1.21 -13.44 10.88
CA LYS A 42 2.54 -14.03 10.67
C LYS A 42 3.34 -13.36 9.53
N ALA A 43 2.78 -12.35 8.86
CA ALA A 43 3.52 -11.61 7.84
C ALA A 43 4.70 -10.88 8.48
N ALA A 44 5.85 -10.87 7.80
CA ALA A 44 7.05 -10.23 8.31
C ALA A 44 6.91 -8.70 8.32
N HIS A 45 6.31 -8.14 7.27
CA HIS A 45 6.18 -6.70 7.05
C HIS A 45 4.83 -6.37 6.41
N PHE A 46 4.24 -5.25 6.82
CA PHE A 46 3.08 -4.55 6.27
C PHE A 46 3.52 -3.20 5.70
N VAL A 47 4.25 -3.25 4.59
CA VAL A 47 4.67 -2.06 3.84
C VAL A 47 3.44 -1.35 3.29
N THR A 48 3.39 -0.02 3.42
CA THR A 48 2.27 0.79 2.95
C THR A 48 2.74 1.99 2.15
N ALA A 49 1.88 2.45 1.23
CA ALA A 49 1.98 3.72 0.56
C ALA A 49 0.57 4.20 0.21
N PHE A 50 0.30 5.49 0.35
CA PHE A 50 -0.99 6.08 0.05
C PHE A 50 -0.85 7.49 -0.51
N ARG A 51 -1.88 7.88 -1.28
CA ARG A 51 -2.08 9.23 -1.80
C ARG A 51 -3.56 9.53 -1.73
N TYR A 52 -3.91 10.72 -1.27
CA TYR A 52 -5.29 11.21 -1.31
C TYR A 52 -5.29 12.70 -1.59
N SER A 53 -6.41 13.21 -2.11
CA SER A 53 -6.57 14.62 -2.38
C SER A 53 -7.73 15.18 -1.57
N LEU A 54 -7.46 16.28 -0.87
CA LEU A 54 -8.45 17.05 -0.13
C LEU A 54 -8.32 18.50 -0.60
N GLU A 55 -9.42 19.08 -1.12
CA GLU A 55 -9.48 20.47 -1.57
C GLU A 55 -8.37 20.85 -2.58
N GLY A 56 -8.02 19.92 -3.46
CA GLY A 56 -6.98 20.13 -4.49
C GLY A 56 -5.53 20.00 -3.99
N LYS A 57 -5.32 19.79 -2.68
CA LYS A 57 -4.01 19.43 -2.13
C LYS A 57 -3.85 17.92 -2.09
N ILE A 58 -2.72 17.40 -2.56
CA ILE A 58 -2.38 15.97 -2.47
C ILE A 58 -1.57 15.75 -1.19
N THR A 59 -2.03 14.81 -0.37
CA THR A 59 -1.30 14.30 0.80
C THR A 59 -0.83 12.89 0.51
N GLU A 60 0.40 12.58 0.92
CA GLU A 60 1.09 11.35 0.58
C GLU A 60 1.81 10.81 1.81
N GLY A 61 1.90 9.49 1.91
CA GLY A 61 2.64 8.82 2.98
C GLY A 61 3.06 7.41 2.58
N PHE A 62 4.07 6.89 3.27
CA PHE A 62 4.56 5.53 3.09
C PHE A 62 5.21 5.02 4.38
N SER A 63 5.33 3.69 4.49
CA SER A 63 6.06 3.01 5.54
C SER A 63 6.77 1.79 4.97
N ASP A 64 8.05 1.62 5.30
CA ASP A 64 8.82 0.42 4.97
C ASP A 64 8.59 -0.73 5.99
N ASP A 65 7.91 -0.47 7.12
CA ASP A 65 7.58 -1.45 8.16
C ASP A 65 8.72 -2.41 8.58
N GLY A 66 9.93 -1.87 8.78
CA GLY A 66 11.09 -2.65 9.20
C GLY A 66 11.93 -3.23 8.06
N GLU A 67 11.50 -3.08 6.81
CA GLU A 67 12.38 -3.26 5.64
C GLU A 67 13.50 -2.19 5.63
N PRO A 68 14.62 -2.42 4.91
CA PRO A 68 15.66 -1.41 4.77
C PRO A 68 15.10 -0.07 4.30
N LYS A 69 15.51 1.02 4.95
CA LYS A 69 14.93 2.35 4.73
C LYS A 69 14.90 2.74 3.24
N GLY A 70 13.71 3.05 2.73
CA GLY A 70 13.44 3.45 1.36
C GLY A 70 13.40 2.31 0.34
N SER A 71 13.45 1.04 0.76
CA SER A 71 13.49 -0.11 -0.15
C SER A 71 12.12 -0.54 -0.67
N SER A 72 11.03 -0.19 0.02
CA SER A 72 9.72 -0.78 -0.25
C SER A 72 8.59 0.26 -0.34
N GLY A 73 8.38 1.07 0.71
CA GLY A 73 7.32 2.07 0.76
C GLY A 73 7.52 3.22 -0.26
N MET A 74 8.74 3.72 -0.39
CA MET A 74 9.08 4.77 -1.37
C MET A 74 8.89 4.32 -2.83
N PRO A 75 9.38 3.12 -3.24
CA PRO A 75 9.06 2.57 -4.56
C PRO A 75 7.56 2.44 -4.82
N MET A 76 6.78 1.95 -3.85
CA MET A 76 5.32 1.85 -3.99
C MET A 76 4.67 3.23 -4.21
N LEU A 77 5.05 4.24 -3.41
CA LEU A 77 4.56 5.61 -3.57
C LEU A 77 4.94 6.19 -4.95
N SER A 78 6.13 5.87 -5.45
CA SER A 78 6.60 6.33 -6.76
C SER A 78 5.77 5.75 -7.90
N VAL A 79 5.32 4.50 -7.78
CA VAL A 79 4.39 3.89 -8.74
C VAL A 79 3.04 4.62 -8.71
N LEU A 80 2.46 4.87 -7.53
CA LEU A 80 1.20 5.61 -7.41
C LEU A 80 1.29 7.00 -8.07
N LYS A 81 2.41 7.71 -7.87
CA LYS A 81 2.71 8.99 -8.53
C LYS A 81 2.73 8.87 -10.04
N ARG A 82 3.47 7.90 -10.57
CA ARG A 82 3.63 7.68 -12.01
C ARG A 82 2.29 7.36 -12.70
N GLU A 83 1.46 6.55 -12.06
CA GLU A 83 0.14 6.17 -12.57
C GLU A 83 -0.93 7.27 -12.35
N ASN A 84 -0.54 8.38 -11.68
CA ASN A 84 -1.41 9.49 -11.29
C ASN A 84 -2.63 9.02 -10.46
N LEU A 85 -2.39 8.10 -9.53
CA LEU A 85 -3.37 7.53 -8.58
C LEU A 85 -3.37 8.24 -7.24
#